data_AF-E0S606-F1
#
_entry.id   AF-E0S606-F1
#
_cell.length_a   1.000
_cell.length_b   1.000
_cell.length_c   1.000
_cell.angle_alpha   90.00
_cell.angle_beta   90.00
_cell.angle_gamma   90.00
#
_symmetry.space_group_name_H-M   'P 1'
#
loop_
_entity.id
_entity.type
_entity.pdbx_description
1 polymer ?
#
loop_
_entity_poly.entity_id
_entity_poly.type
_entity_poly.pdbx_seq_one_letter_code
_entity_poly.pdbx_strand_id
1 'polypeptide(L)'
;MEEAKTLLQDLCEKFKNPAEKNILMALDSQRKEERLKMETVTRTLQENVQLFKKKNMQLEGEVRKYSYTHSKKNDAFVEINNEKLRLAKKIVELEDENEKIKAGIITTDKRIQEKEEKLRALSRPSFNEIYLEIVKGFGTEFIEGDGRKYCRIKSKKMGDVFTIDIGSDVSLFEITNSIWEKI
;
A
#
# COMPACT_ATOMS: atom_id res chain seq x y z
N MET A 1 -56.01 -39.88 -48.73
CA MET A 1 -55.21 -41.13 -48.80
C MET A 1 -56.02 -42.26 -49.42
N GLU A 2 -57.31 -42.33 -49.10
CA GLU A 2 -58.28 -43.26 -49.68
C GLU A 2 -58.33 -43.24 -51.22
N GLU A 3 -58.43 -42.07 -51.87
CA GLU A 3 -58.50 -42.00 -53.35
C GLU A 3 -57.27 -42.59 -54.07
N ALA A 4 -56.06 -42.36 -53.52
CA ALA A 4 -54.83 -42.93 -54.07
C ALA A 4 -54.75 -44.45 -53.85
N LYS A 5 -55.33 -44.95 -52.74
CA LYS A 5 -55.43 -46.37 -52.44
C LYS A 5 -56.39 -47.06 -53.41
N THR A 6 -57.52 -46.44 -53.70
CA THR A 6 -58.51 -46.91 -54.69
C THR A 6 -57.93 -46.94 -56.11
N LEU A 7 -57.23 -45.87 -56.52
CA LEU A 7 -56.56 -45.80 -57.83
C LEU A 7 -55.46 -46.86 -58.02
N LEU A 8 -54.70 -47.16 -56.96
CA LEU A 8 -53.64 -48.16 -57.01
C LEU A 8 -54.22 -49.58 -57.06
N GLN A 9 -55.34 -49.80 -56.38
CA GLN A 9 -56.11 -51.05 -56.41
C GLN A 9 -56.71 -51.29 -57.80
N ASP A 10 -57.31 -50.27 -58.42
CA ASP A 10 -57.82 -50.30 -59.80
C ASP A 10 -56.70 -50.53 -60.84
N LEU A 11 -55.51 -49.93 -60.65
CA LEU A 11 -54.37 -50.20 -61.53
C LEU A 11 -53.88 -51.65 -61.40
N CYS A 12 -53.80 -52.18 -60.17
CA CYS A 12 -53.37 -53.54 -59.88
C CYS A 12 -54.35 -54.61 -60.40
N GLU A 13 -55.61 -54.26 -60.65
CA GLU A 13 -56.60 -55.13 -61.30
C GLU A 13 -56.49 -55.13 -62.84
N LYS A 14 -55.92 -54.07 -63.44
CA LYS A 14 -55.72 -53.98 -64.90
C LYS A 14 -54.47 -54.71 -65.40
N PHE A 15 -53.50 -55.01 -64.55
CA PHE A 15 -52.32 -55.81 -64.89
C PHE A 15 -52.65 -57.32 -64.84
N LYS A 16 -52.66 -57.98 -66.00
CA LYS A 16 -52.92 -59.43 -66.12
C LYS A 16 -51.70 -60.30 -65.78
N ASN A 17 -50.51 -59.71 -65.67
CA ASN A 17 -49.27 -60.39 -65.34
C ASN A 17 -49.01 -60.34 -63.81
N PRO A 18 -49.00 -61.47 -63.09
CA PRO A 18 -48.79 -61.52 -61.65
C PRO A 18 -47.44 -60.90 -61.20
N ALA A 19 -46.41 -60.97 -62.06
CA ALA A 19 -45.11 -60.40 -61.75
C ALA A 19 -45.14 -58.86 -61.68
N GLU A 20 -45.83 -58.22 -62.62
CA GLU A 20 -45.95 -56.75 -62.68
C GLU A 20 -46.77 -56.20 -61.51
N LYS A 21 -47.83 -56.89 -61.11
CA LYS A 21 -48.62 -56.56 -59.92
C LYS A 21 -47.79 -56.63 -58.64
N ASN A 22 -46.98 -57.68 -58.48
CA ASN A 22 -46.09 -57.82 -57.33
C ASN A 22 -45.00 -56.75 -57.28
N ILE A 23 -44.43 -56.37 -58.45
CA ILE A 23 -43.46 -55.27 -58.55
C ILE A 23 -44.11 -53.94 -58.12
N LEU A 24 -45.34 -53.66 -58.57
CA LEU A 24 -46.05 -52.42 -58.23
C LEU A 24 -46.37 -52.31 -56.73
N MET A 25 -46.78 -53.42 -56.10
CA MET A 25 -47.02 -53.47 -54.65
C MET A 25 -45.71 -53.32 -53.85
N ALA A 26 -44.61 -53.92 -54.32
CA ALA A 26 -43.31 -53.76 -53.69
C ALA A 26 -42.80 -52.30 -53.76
N LEU A 27 -42.97 -51.64 -54.91
CA LEU A 27 -42.62 -50.22 -55.09
C LEU A 27 -43.46 -49.29 -54.20
N ASP A 28 -44.76 -49.53 -54.06
CA ASP A 28 -45.62 -48.74 -53.17
C ASP A 28 -45.23 -48.94 -51.69
N SER A 29 -44.91 -50.18 -51.30
CA SER A 29 -44.40 -50.49 -49.95
C SER A 29 -43.07 -49.80 -49.68
N GLN A 30 -42.12 -49.88 -50.61
CA GLN A 30 -40.82 -49.22 -50.49
C GLN A 30 -40.98 -47.69 -50.40
N ARG A 31 -41.84 -47.09 -51.22
CA ARG A 31 -42.11 -45.65 -51.19
C ARG A 31 -42.72 -45.20 -49.87
N LYS A 32 -43.62 -45.99 -49.28
CA LYS A 32 -44.19 -45.72 -47.95
C LYS A 32 -43.13 -45.80 -46.86
N GLU A 33 -42.27 -46.82 -46.92
CA GLU A 33 -41.17 -46.98 -45.97
C GLU A 33 -40.15 -45.83 -46.06
N GLU A 34 -39.75 -45.43 -47.27
CA GLU A 34 -38.87 -44.28 -47.50
C GLU A 34 -39.49 -42.98 -47.00
N ARG A 35 -40.79 -42.78 -47.23
CA ARG A 35 -41.52 -41.62 -46.71
C ARG A 35 -41.55 -41.59 -45.18
N LEU A 36 -41.81 -42.72 -44.53
CA LEU A 36 -41.78 -42.84 -43.06
C LEU A 36 -40.39 -42.57 -42.48
N LYS A 37 -39.33 -43.07 -43.14
CA LYS A 37 -37.93 -42.79 -42.77
C LYS A 37 -37.64 -41.29 -42.88
N MET A 38 -38.05 -40.66 -43.99
CA MET A 38 -37.82 -39.24 -44.24
C MET A 38 -38.62 -38.33 -43.29
N GLU A 39 -39.86 -38.70 -42.95
CA GLU A 39 -40.67 -37.99 -41.95
C GLU A 39 -40.04 -38.07 -40.56
N THR A 40 -39.50 -39.24 -40.18
CA THR A 40 -38.78 -39.43 -38.92
C THR A 40 -37.52 -38.55 -38.86
N VAL A 41 -36.68 -38.60 -39.89
CA VAL A 41 -35.45 -37.79 -39.97
C VAL A 41 -35.78 -36.29 -39.92
N THR A 42 -36.81 -35.86 -40.65
CA THR A 42 -37.23 -34.45 -40.67
C THR A 42 -37.69 -34.00 -39.29
N ARG A 43 -38.46 -34.84 -38.57
CA ARG A 43 -38.89 -34.55 -37.19
C ARG A 43 -37.71 -34.41 -36.24
N THR A 44 -36.76 -35.36 -36.27
CA THR A 44 -35.55 -35.29 -35.44
C THR A 44 -34.72 -34.05 -35.75
N LEU A 45 -34.58 -33.67 -37.03
CA LEU A 45 -33.89 -32.44 -37.41
C LEU A 45 -34.60 -31.20 -36.88
N GLN A 46 -35.93 -31.15 -36.94
CA GLN A 46 -36.71 -30.04 -36.39
C GLN A 46 -36.54 -29.92 -34.86
N GLU A 47 -36.60 -31.03 -34.14
CA GLU A 47 -36.35 -31.08 -32.69
C GLU A 47 -34.94 -30.58 -32.34
N ASN A 48 -33.93 -31.05 -33.08
CA ASN A 48 -32.54 -30.62 -32.90
C ASN A 48 -32.36 -29.11 -33.18
N VAL A 49 -32.98 -28.58 -34.24
CA VAL A 49 -32.94 -27.14 -34.54
C VAL A 49 -33.56 -26.33 -33.39
N GLN A 50 -34.68 -26.77 -32.83
CA GLN A 50 -35.29 -26.10 -31.68
C GLN A 50 -34.39 -26.16 -30.45
N LEU A 51 -33.76 -27.31 -30.19
CA LEU A 51 -32.80 -27.47 -29.09
C LEU A 51 -31.59 -26.55 -29.25
N PHE A 52 -31.00 -26.49 -30.44
CA PHE A 52 -29.87 -25.60 -30.73
C PHE A 52 -30.25 -24.13 -30.61
N LYS A 53 -31.45 -23.72 -31.05
CA LYS A 53 -31.93 -22.35 -30.84
C LYS A 53 -32.01 -21.99 -29.36
N LYS A 54 -32.54 -22.88 -28.52
CA LYS A 54 -32.60 -22.68 -27.07
C LYS A 54 -31.20 -22.56 -26.45
N LYS A 55 -30.27 -23.44 -26.85
CA LYS A 55 -28.87 -23.38 -26.37
C LYS A 55 -28.16 -22.10 -26.80
N ASN A 56 -28.35 -21.66 -28.06
CA ASN A 56 -27.78 -20.41 -28.53
C ASN A 56 -28.31 -19.20 -27.74
N MET A 57 -29.62 -19.14 -27.47
CA MET A 57 -30.18 -18.09 -26.63
C MET A 57 -29.60 -18.09 -25.21
N GLN A 58 -29.38 -19.26 -24.62
CA GLN A 58 -28.75 -19.37 -23.30
C GLN A 58 -27.30 -18.87 -23.33
N LEU A 59 -26.51 -19.31 -24.30
CA LEU A 59 -25.12 -18.87 -24.48
C LEU A 59 -25.02 -17.37 -24.73
N GLU A 60 -25.89 -16.80 -25.57
CA GLU A 60 -25.96 -15.35 -25.78
C GLU A 60 -26.26 -14.60 -24.49
N GLY A 61 -27.16 -15.13 -23.65
CA GLY A 61 -27.46 -14.58 -22.33
C GLY A 61 -26.24 -14.61 -21.39
N GLU A 62 -25.52 -15.73 -21.37
CA GLU A 62 -24.29 -15.87 -20.59
C GLU A 62 -23.20 -14.90 -21.08
N VAL A 63 -22.97 -14.80 -22.38
CA VAL A 63 -22.01 -13.86 -22.97
C VAL A 63 -22.32 -12.43 -22.57
N ARG A 64 -23.59 -12.01 -22.64
CA ARG A 64 -24.00 -10.66 -22.19
C ARG A 64 -23.74 -10.46 -20.70
N LYS A 65 -24.05 -11.45 -19.86
CA LYS A 65 -23.80 -11.38 -18.41
C LYS A 65 -22.31 -11.28 -18.10
N TYR A 66 -21.47 -12.06 -18.77
CA TYR A 66 -20.02 -12.01 -18.63
C TYR A 66 -19.46 -10.66 -19.08
N SER A 67 -19.88 -10.17 -20.23
CA SER A 67 -19.47 -8.86 -20.75
C SER A 67 -19.81 -7.73 -19.77
N TYR A 68 -21.02 -7.73 -19.22
CA TYR A 68 -21.44 -6.73 -18.23
C TYR A 68 -20.61 -6.80 -16.95
N THR A 69 -20.39 -8.01 -16.45
CA THR A 69 -19.58 -8.23 -15.24
C THR A 69 -18.12 -7.81 -15.45
N HIS A 70 -17.58 -8.10 -16.64
CA HIS A 70 -16.24 -7.67 -17.03
C HIS A 70 -16.12 -6.15 -17.06
N SER A 71 -17.09 -5.46 -17.66
CA SER A 71 -17.13 -3.99 -17.68
C SER A 71 -17.12 -3.41 -16.25
N LYS A 72 -17.99 -3.91 -15.36
CA LYS A 72 -18.03 -3.48 -13.97
C LYS A 72 -16.70 -3.66 -13.24
N LYS A 73 -16.04 -4.80 -13.45
CA LYS A 73 -14.73 -5.07 -12.85
C LYS A 73 -13.66 -4.14 -13.40
N ASN A 74 -13.72 -3.82 -14.69
CA ASN A 74 -12.81 -2.88 -15.32
C ASN A 74 -12.98 -1.46 -14.75
N ASP A 75 -14.22 -1.00 -14.58
CA ASP A 75 -14.50 0.32 -13.99
C ASP A 75 -13.98 0.41 -12.55
N ALA A 76 -14.23 -0.62 -11.73
CA ALA A 76 -13.70 -0.72 -10.37
C ALA A 76 -12.16 -0.76 -10.35
N PHE A 77 -11.53 -1.45 -11.31
CA PHE A 77 -10.07 -1.49 -11.43
C PHE A 77 -9.50 -0.11 -11.76
N VAL A 78 -10.13 0.63 -12.67
CA VAL A 78 -9.73 2.00 -13.02
C VAL A 78 -9.84 2.93 -11.81
N GLU A 79 -10.93 2.84 -11.05
CA GLU A 79 -11.13 3.63 -9.83
C GLU A 79 -10.03 3.36 -8.79
N ILE A 80 -9.76 2.08 -8.49
CA ILE A 80 -8.71 1.67 -7.56
C ILE A 80 -7.33 2.15 -8.04
N ASN A 81 -7.06 2.05 -9.34
CA ASN A 81 -5.77 2.46 -9.88
C ASN A 81 -5.56 3.97 -9.83
N ASN A 82 -6.61 4.75 -10.06
CA ASN A 82 -6.58 6.20 -9.89
C ASN A 82 -6.34 6.58 -8.43
N GLU A 83 -7.01 5.91 -7.49
CA GLU A 83 -6.80 6.14 -6.06
C GLU A 83 -5.37 5.77 -5.63
N LYS A 84 -4.85 4.63 -6.11
CA LYS A 84 -3.46 4.22 -5.89
C LYS A 84 -2.47 5.28 -6.38
N LEU A 85 -2.69 5.84 -7.57
CA LEU A 85 -1.85 6.90 -8.13
C LEU A 85 -1.94 8.19 -7.29
N ARG A 86 -3.14 8.55 -6.82
CA ARG A 86 -3.36 9.71 -5.94
C ARG A 86 -2.60 9.56 -4.62
N LEU A 87 -2.69 8.40 -4.00
CA LEU A 87 -1.98 8.10 -2.75
C LEU A 87 -0.46 8.08 -2.96
N ALA A 88 0.03 7.50 -4.06
CA ALA A 88 1.45 7.50 -4.37
C ALA A 88 2.01 8.93 -4.52
N LYS A 89 1.28 9.81 -5.22
CA LYS A 89 1.65 11.24 -5.29
C LYS A 89 1.67 11.89 -3.91
N LYS A 90 0.67 11.58 -3.07
CA LYS A 90 0.61 12.14 -1.72
C LYS A 90 1.76 11.68 -0.83
N ILE A 91 2.23 10.45 -0.99
CA ILE A 91 3.40 9.94 -0.27
C ILE A 91 4.64 10.75 -0.66
N VAL A 92 4.88 10.95 -1.96
CA VAL A 92 6.03 11.75 -2.43
C VAL A 92 5.97 13.18 -1.90
N GLU A 93 4.80 13.83 -1.95
CA GLU A 93 4.63 15.17 -1.39
C GLU A 93 4.98 15.23 0.11
N LEU A 94 4.53 14.23 0.88
CA LEU A 94 4.78 14.17 2.31
C LEU A 94 6.24 13.83 2.62
N GLU A 95 6.91 13.03 1.79
CA GLU A 95 8.34 12.77 1.91
C GLU A 95 9.15 14.05 1.68
N ASP A 96 8.83 14.83 0.64
CA ASP A 96 9.43 16.12 0.37
C ASP A 96 9.22 17.13 1.51
N GLU A 97 8.00 17.20 2.06
CA GLU A 97 7.69 18.04 3.23
C GLU A 97 8.50 17.61 4.46
N ASN A 98 8.64 16.30 4.69
CA ASN A 98 9.41 15.76 5.80
C ASN A 98 10.91 16.08 5.67
N GLU A 99 11.48 15.99 4.47
CA GLU A 99 12.86 16.42 4.22
C GLU A 99 13.06 17.91 4.51
N LYS A 100 12.13 18.77 4.08
CA LYS A 100 12.18 20.21 4.38
C LYS A 100 12.14 20.48 5.89
N ILE A 101 11.27 19.77 6.62
CA ILE A 101 11.16 19.90 8.07
C ILE A 101 12.47 19.46 8.74
N LYS A 102 13.06 18.33 8.33
CA LYS A 102 14.35 17.86 8.85
C LYS A 102 15.47 18.89 8.64
N ALA A 103 15.56 19.47 7.44
CA ALA A 103 16.51 20.54 7.16
C ALA A 103 16.27 21.78 8.04
N GLY A 104 15.00 22.12 8.28
CA GLY A 104 14.60 23.21 9.19
C GLY A 104 15.01 22.96 10.64
N ILE A 105 14.87 21.72 11.14
CA ILE A 105 15.31 21.32 12.49
C ILE A 105 16.82 21.52 12.63
N ILE A 106 17.61 20.99 11.69
CA ILE A 106 19.07 21.12 11.72
C ILE A 106 19.50 22.59 11.75
N THR A 107 18.82 23.44 10.97
CA THR A 107 19.10 24.88 10.94
C THR A 107 18.75 25.55 12.26
N THR A 108 17.65 25.15 12.88
CA THR A 108 17.20 25.70 14.16
C THR A 108 18.12 25.26 15.30
N ASP A 109 18.54 24.00 15.33
CA ASP A 109 19.48 23.47 16.34
C ASP A 109 20.82 24.21 16.30
N LYS A 110 21.36 24.47 15.10
CA LYS A 110 22.56 25.30 14.94
C LYS A 110 22.38 26.70 15.54
N ARG A 111 21.24 27.34 15.28
CA ARG A 111 20.92 28.66 15.86
C ARG A 111 20.79 28.62 17.37
N ILE A 112 20.24 27.54 17.94
CA ILE A 112 20.17 27.35 19.39
C ILE A 112 21.59 27.26 19.95
N GLN A 113 22.45 26.40 19.39
CA GLN A 113 23.84 26.25 19.82
C GLN A 113 24.60 27.59 19.80
N GLU A 114 24.52 28.34 18.70
CA GLU A 114 25.15 29.67 18.59
C GLU A 114 24.65 30.65 19.67
N LYS A 115 23.35 30.59 20.01
CA LYS A 115 22.75 31.44 21.04
C LYS A 115 23.17 31.02 22.44
N GLU A 116 23.25 29.72 22.70
CA GLU A 116 23.75 29.17 23.97
C GLU A 116 25.24 29.49 24.18
N GLU A 117 26.07 29.46 23.13
CA GLU A 117 27.47 29.89 23.20
C GLU A 117 27.58 31.39 23.53
N LYS A 118 26.78 32.24 22.88
CA LYS A 118 26.72 33.67 23.19
C LYS A 118 26.24 33.93 24.62
N LEU A 119 25.24 33.18 25.08
CA LEU A 119 24.74 33.27 26.45
C LEU A 119 25.84 32.87 27.44
N ARG A 120 26.56 31.78 27.19
CA ARG A 120 27.69 31.34 28.01
C ARG A 120 28.81 32.37 28.07
N ALA A 121 29.10 33.05 26.95
CA ALA A 121 30.08 34.12 26.91
C ALA A 121 29.65 35.35 27.73
N LEU A 122 28.35 35.68 27.73
CA LEU A 122 27.81 36.83 28.48
C LEU A 122 27.58 36.55 29.97
N SER A 123 27.31 35.30 30.35
CA SER A 123 26.98 34.90 31.72
C SER A 123 28.20 34.47 32.55
N ARG A 124 29.36 34.23 31.91
CA ARG A 124 30.61 34.01 32.65
C ARG A 124 31.19 35.36 33.09
N PRO A 125 31.48 35.53 34.39
CA PRO A 125 32.19 36.72 34.85
C PRO A 125 33.55 36.77 34.18
N SER A 126 33.93 37.97 33.75
CA SER A 126 35.25 38.25 33.21
C SER A 126 36.32 37.98 34.26
N PHE A 127 37.56 37.73 33.81
CA PHE A 127 38.70 37.56 34.72
C PHE A 127 38.80 38.72 35.73
N ASN A 128 38.51 39.94 35.29
CA ASN A 128 38.50 41.12 36.15
C ASN A 128 37.37 41.10 37.18
N GLU A 129 36.18 40.62 36.85
CA GLU A 129 35.08 40.49 37.82
C GLU A 129 35.37 39.40 38.85
N ILE A 130 35.92 38.26 38.43
CA ILE A 130 36.36 37.19 39.34
C ILE A 130 37.48 37.71 40.26
N TYR A 131 38.49 38.37 39.69
CA TYR A 131 39.61 38.95 40.43
C TYR A 131 39.13 40.02 41.43
N LEU A 132 38.22 40.90 41.02
CA LEU A 132 37.65 41.92 41.89
C LEU A 132 36.86 41.30 43.05
N GLU A 133 36.10 40.23 42.83
CA GLU A 133 35.39 39.55 43.93
C GLU A 133 36.36 38.84 44.89
N ILE A 134 37.42 38.20 44.39
CA ILE A 134 38.49 37.63 45.23
C ILE A 134 39.17 38.73 46.05
N VAL A 135 39.52 39.86 45.44
CA VAL A 135 40.19 41.00 46.09
C VAL A 135 39.27 41.76 47.06
N LYS A 136 37.96 41.80 46.81
CA LYS A 136 36.95 42.39 47.72
C LYS A 136 36.75 41.60 49.02
N GLY A 137 37.44 40.48 49.20
CA GLY A 137 37.48 39.77 50.47
C GLY A 137 36.31 38.80 50.65
N PHE A 138 36.07 37.93 49.67
CA PHE A 138 35.68 36.57 50.06
C PHE A 138 36.80 36.06 50.97
N GLY A 139 36.45 35.44 52.11
CA GLY A 139 37.41 35.01 53.13
C GLY A 139 38.32 33.88 52.62
N THR A 140 39.19 34.22 51.67
CA THR A 140 40.12 33.36 50.98
C THR A 140 41.48 33.51 51.66
N GLU A 141 41.89 32.47 52.36
CA GLU A 141 43.20 32.39 53.00
C GLU A 141 44.06 31.40 52.22
N PHE A 142 45.23 31.85 51.77
CA PHE A 142 46.24 30.97 51.19
C PHE A 142 47.10 30.41 52.30
N ILE A 143 47.14 29.08 52.42
CA ILE A 143 47.87 28.37 53.46
C ILE A 143 48.96 27.54 52.80
N GLU A 144 50.20 27.69 53.25
CA GLU A 144 51.33 26.86 52.84
C GLU A 144 51.76 25.96 54.01
N GLY A 145 51.78 24.64 53.80
CA GLY A 145 52.17 23.65 54.79
C GLY A 145 52.57 22.32 54.16
N ASP A 146 53.58 21.65 54.72
CA ASP A 146 54.11 20.35 54.26
C ASP A 146 54.41 20.27 52.75
N GLY A 147 54.96 21.35 52.17
CA GLY A 147 55.33 21.41 50.75
C GLY A 147 54.16 21.55 49.77
N ARG A 148 52.94 21.77 50.26
CA ARG A 148 51.73 21.98 49.44
C ARG A 148 51.09 23.34 49.72
N LYS A 149 50.40 23.88 48.71
CA LYS A 149 49.69 25.16 48.79
C LYS A 149 48.19 24.90 48.73
N TYR A 150 47.44 25.47 49.66
CA TYR A 150 45.99 25.32 49.74
C TYR A 150 45.31 26.70 49.71
N CYS A 151 44.14 26.76 49.08
CA CYS A 151 43.22 27.89 49.15
C CYS A 151 42.04 27.51 50.04
N ARG A 152 41.90 28.19 51.18
CA ARG A 152 40.76 28.05 52.08
C ARG A 152 39.73 29.13 51.75
N ILE A 153 38.50 28.74 51.46
CA ILE A 153 37.38 29.64 51.14
C ILE A 153 36.33 29.53 52.23
N LYS A 154 36.05 30.65 52.90
CA LYS A 154 34.88 30.76 53.79
C LYS A 154 33.65 31.21 52.98
N SER A 155 32.74 30.28 52.71
CA SER A 155 31.48 30.58 52.01
C SER A 155 30.47 31.20 52.97
N LYS A 156 30.11 32.48 52.75
CA LYS A 156 29.01 33.12 53.49
C LYS A 156 27.64 32.50 53.15
N LYS A 157 27.51 31.92 51.95
CA LYS A 157 26.27 31.36 51.41
C LYS A 157 25.98 29.98 51.97
N MET A 158 26.99 29.12 52.10
CA MET A 158 26.85 27.78 52.67
C MET A 158 27.15 27.71 54.17
N GLY A 159 27.72 28.78 54.75
CA GLY A 159 28.10 28.81 56.17
C GLY A 159 29.29 27.91 56.52
N ASP A 160 30.04 27.45 55.51
CA ASP A 160 31.08 26.42 55.64
C ASP A 160 32.43 26.90 55.09
N VAL A 161 33.50 26.17 55.43
CA VAL A 161 34.89 26.44 55.05
C VAL A 161 35.40 25.32 54.14
N PHE A 162 35.61 25.63 52.87
CA PHE A 162 36.17 24.70 51.89
C PHE A 162 37.69 24.89 51.77
N THR A 163 38.45 23.82 51.61
CA THR A 163 39.90 23.88 51.34
C THR A 163 40.17 23.19 50.00
N ILE A 164 40.78 23.90 49.07
CA ILE A 164 41.09 23.44 47.71
C ILE A 164 42.60 23.40 47.56
N ASP A 165 43.15 22.29 47.07
CA ASP A 165 44.58 22.17 46.75
C ASP A 165 44.88 23.02 45.49
N ILE A 166 45.88 23.89 45.59
CA ILE A 166 46.35 24.78 44.51
C ILE A 166 47.81 24.49 44.14
N GLY A 167 48.27 23.26 44.37
CA GLY A 167 49.58 22.77 43.95
C GLY A 167 49.82 22.90 42.44
N SER A 168 51.08 22.82 42.04
CA SER A 168 51.56 22.98 40.67
C SER A 168 51.03 21.96 39.66
N ASP A 169 50.40 20.89 40.15
CA ASP A 169 49.95 19.75 39.35
C ASP A 169 48.47 19.87 38.91
N VAL A 170 47.75 20.89 39.38
CA VAL A 170 46.33 21.14 39.03
C VAL A 170 46.22 22.34 38.11
N SER A 171 45.44 22.23 37.03
CA SER A 171 45.30 23.33 36.08
C SER A 171 44.55 24.52 36.71
N LEU A 172 44.96 25.75 36.35
CA LEU A 172 44.28 26.98 36.80
C LEU A 172 42.79 26.97 36.47
N PHE A 173 42.39 26.30 35.39
CA PHE A 173 40.99 26.15 34.99
C PHE A 173 40.19 25.29 35.99
N GLU A 174 40.72 24.14 36.41
CA GLU A 174 40.08 23.25 37.39
C GLU A 174 40.00 23.89 38.77
N ILE A 175 41.07 24.60 39.18
CA ILE A 175 41.11 25.38 40.41
C ILE A 175 39.99 26.43 40.37
N THR A 176 39.88 27.20 39.29
CA THR A 176 38.87 28.26 39.16
C THR A 176 37.44 27.71 39.21
N ASN A 177 37.17 26.60 38.53
CA ASN A 177 35.83 25.96 38.57
C ASN A 177 35.50 25.44 39.98
N SER A 178 36.46 24.80 40.65
CA SER A 178 36.28 24.26 42.01
C SER A 178 36.04 25.37 43.02
N ILE A 179 36.72 26.51 42.87
CA ILE A 179 36.50 27.72 43.67
C ILE A 179 35.08 28.26 43.40
N TRP A 180 34.68 28.36 42.13
CA TRP A 180 33.40 28.93 41.73
C TRP A 180 32.19 28.11 42.18
N GLU A 181 32.26 26.77 42.13
CA GLU A 181 31.18 25.89 42.61
C GLU A 181 30.90 26.05 44.12
N LYS A 182 31.87 26.57 44.88
CA LYS A 182 31.82 26.67 46.34
C LYS A 182 31.55 28.09 46.86
N ILE A 183 31.59 29.10 45.99
CA ILE A 183 31.22 30.50 46.28
C ILE A 183 29.70 30.67 46.23
#